data_AF-A0A5E4K613-F1
#
_entry.id   AF-A0A5E4K613-F1
#
_cell.length_a   1.000
_cell.length_b   1.000
_cell.length_c   1.000
_cell.angle_alpha   90.00
_cell.angle_beta   90.00
_cell.angle_gamma   90.00
#
_symmetry.space_group_name_H-M   'P 1'
#
loop_
_entity.id
_entity.type
_entity.pdbx_description
1 polymer ?
#
loop_
_entity_poly.entity_id
_entity_poly.type
_entity_poly.pdbx_seq_one_letter_code
_entity_poly.pdbx_strand_id
1 'polypeptide(L)'
;MFRTRLRDFIITNEDWIFAVADYCHGDGIRSILRYVPDPEGTRGTHKKYRKFDFDDSFGFMRNHRPQWVKDVHIVPWGEIKEILAPEKKLPSLIEENKRLKDIVNTLKRGVPIDKMGVTGSLLAGLQNKSSDIDFIVYGKSWFTARDILARAKKESLAITEISDEMWHEIYNKRRPELPFDEFLVHEMRKGNRGMVDGTYFDLLYVRDWEDIAPCIRGVDIGMETIEARVTNADFAFDSPAIYKIDHPEISYVLSYTHTYAGQALVGEKIEARGMVEAVGNVKRLVVGTSREPKGEWIRSLTLLESSQASFGGKK
;
A
#
# COMPACT_ATOMS: atom_id res chain seq x y z
N MET A 1 -25.52 4.93 4.03
CA MET A 1 -24.59 3.79 3.88
C MET A 1 -23.19 4.32 4.09
N PHE A 2 -22.45 3.79 5.06
CA PHE A 2 -21.05 4.15 5.25
C PHE A 2 -20.27 3.63 4.03
N ARG A 3 -19.55 4.51 3.36
CA ARG A 3 -18.72 4.16 2.21
C ARG A 3 -17.27 4.37 2.60
N THR A 4 -16.48 3.32 2.52
CA THR A 4 -15.05 3.32 2.81
C THR A 4 -14.28 2.69 1.66
N ARG A 5 -13.01 3.07 1.56
CA ARG A 5 -12.03 2.50 0.64
C ARG A 5 -10.70 2.31 1.37
N LEU A 6 -9.77 1.62 0.71
CA LEU A 6 -8.41 1.50 1.23
C LEU A 6 -7.87 2.84 1.70
N ARG A 7 -7.13 2.79 2.82
CA ARG A 7 -6.46 3.94 3.45
C ARG A 7 -7.37 4.94 4.16
N ASP A 8 -8.68 4.74 4.11
CA ASP A 8 -9.57 5.38 5.08
C ASP A 8 -9.33 4.76 6.46
N PHE A 9 -9.58 5.55 7.50
CA PHE A 9 -9.60 5.06 8.88
C PHE A 9 -11.04 5.14 9.42
N ILE A 10 -11.37 4.23 10.34
CA ILE A 10 -12.63 4.29 11.08
C ILE A 10 -12.34 4.38 12.58
N ILE A 11 -13.16 5.14 13.27
CA ILE A 11 -13.14 5.29 14.72
C ILE A 11 -14.40 4.64 15.27
N THR A 12 -14.22 3.78 16.27
CA THR A 12 -15.33 3.11 16.97
C THR A 12 -15.89 3.95 18.12
N ASN A 13 -16.99 3.51 18.72
CA ASN A 13 -17.57 4.13 19.91
C ASN A 13 -16.59 4.20 21.10
N GLU A 14 -15.68 3.24 21.21
CA GLU A 14 -14.59 3.20 22.21
C GLU A 14 -13.35 4.01 21.79
N ASP A 15 -13.45 4.78 20.72
CA ASP A 15 -12.35 5.53 20.10
C ASP A 15 -11.17 4.66 19.65
N TRP A 16 -11.39 3.38 19.36
CA TRP A 16 -10.38 2.56 18.68
C TRP A 16 -10.33 2.91 17.20
N ILE A 17 -9.11 3.04 16.67
CA ILE A 17 -8.87 3.48 15.30
C ILE A 17 -8.40 2.31 14.46
N PHE A 18 -9.16 2.00 13.41
CA PHE A 18 -8.85 0.94 12.46
C PHE A 18 -8.52 1.52 11.09
N ALA A 19 -7.55 0.92 10.40
CA ALA A 19 -7.27 1.18 8.99
C ALA A 19 -8.08 0.24 8.11
N VAL A 20 -8.82 0.76 7.13
CA VAL A 20 -9.60 -0.04 6.18
C VAL A 20 -8.68 -0.90 5.33
N ALA A 21 -8.97 -2.20 5.26
CA ALA A 21 -8.06 -3.22 4.73
C ALA A 21 -8.36 -3.66 3.30
N ASP A 22 -9.60 -3.50 2.84
CA ASP A 22 -10.02 -3.78 1.46
C ASP A 22 -11.30 -3.00 1.09
N TYR A 23 -11.90 -3.35 -0.05
CA TYR A 23 -13.11 -2.72 -0.59
C TYR A 23 -14.40 -3.53 -0.36
N CYS A 24 -14.34 -4.67 0.34
CA CYS A 24 -15.46 -5.60 0.49
C CYS A 24 -16.08 -5.48 1.88
N HIS A 25 -17.29 -4.94 2.00
CA HIS A 25 -17.90 -4.70 3.31
C HIS A 25 -19.28 -5.37 3.43
N GLY A 26 -19.31 -6.70 3.36
CA GLY A 26 -20.56 -7.47 3.49
C GLY A 26 -21.14 -7.42 4.92
N ASP A 27 -20.36 -7.92 5.88
CA ASP A 27 -20.79 -8.10 7.28
C ASP A 27 -20.42 -6.91 8.20
N GLY A 28 -19.75 -5.89 7.65
CA GLY A 28 -19.10 -4.80 8.38
C GLY A 28 -17.85 -4.32 7.65
N ILE A 29 -17.17 -3.32 8.21
CA ILE A 29 -15.96 -2.78 7.59
C ILE A 29 -14.76 -3.65 7.93
N ARG A 30 -14.17 -4.23 6.88
CA ARG A 30 -12.94 -5.01 6.93
C ARG A 30 -11.74 -4.08 7.14
N SER A 31 -11.04 -4.27 8.25
CA SER A 31 -10.04 -3.31 8.74
C SER A 31 -9.02 -3.96 9.68
N ILE A 32 -7.94 -3.23 10.00
CA ILE A 32 -6.90 -3.66 10.96
C ILE A 32 -6.83 -2.62 12.09
N LEU A 33 -6.89 -3.05 13.35
CA LEU A 33 -6.78 -2.14 14.50
C LEU A 33 -5.36 -1.56 14.52
N ARG A 34 -5.25 -0.23 14.63
CA ARG A 34 -3.97 0.48 14.60
C ARG A 34 -3.69 1.28 15.86
N TYR A 35 -4.72 1.81 16.50
CA TYR A 35 -4.56 2.63 17.71
C TYR A 35 -5.68 2.39 18.70
N VAL A 36 -5.31 2.25 19.97
CA VAL A 36 -6.24 2.13 21.10
C VAL A 36 -5.92 3.24 22.09
N PRO A 37 -6.92 3.93 22.68
CA PRO A 37 -6.69 4.88 23.75
C PRO A 37 -5.93 4.24 24.91
N ASP A 38 -4.87 4.90 25.36
CA ASP A 38 -4.01 4.42 26.44
C ASP A 38 -3.30 5.62 27.07
N PRO A 39 -3.50 5.92 28.36
CA PRO A 39 -2.81 7.01 29.05
C PRO A 39 -1.28 6.93 28.96
N GLU A 40 -0.72 5.71 28.92
CA GLU A 40 0.72 5.44 28.79
C GLU A 40 1.16 5.38 27.31
N GLY A 41 0.24 5.67 26.38
CA GLY A 41 0.47 5.65 24.95
C GLY A 41 1.45 6.72 24.48
N THR A 42 2.25 6.38 23.46
CA THR A 42 3.26 7.29 22.90
C THR A 42 2.76 8.16 21.75
N ARG A 43 1.47 8.08 21.41
CA ARG A 43 0.85 8.81 20.29
C ARG A 43 -0.22 9.78 20.79
N GLY A 44 -0.37 10.91 20.10
CA GLY A 44 -1.30 11.99 20.45
C GLY A 44 -0.76 12.94 21.53
N THR A 45 -1.26 14.16 21.53
CA THR A 45 -0.86 15.23 22.47
C THR A 45 -1.83 15.29 23.66
N HIS A 46 -3.11 15.54 23.40
CA HIS A 46 -4.15 15.68 24.43
C HIS A 46 -4.71 14.33 24.87
N LYS A 47 -5.07 13.48 23.90
CA LYS A 47 -5.51 12.11 24.15
C LYS A 47 -4.42 11.15 23.69
N LYS A 48 -4.00 10.27 24.59
CA LYS A 48 -2.91 9.32 24.36
C LYS A 48 -3.42 8.02 23.76
N TYR A 49 -2.63 7.46 22.84
CA TYR A 49 -2.90 6.22 22.14
C TYR A 49 -1.67 5.33 22.11
N ARG A 50 -1.90 4.02 22.26
CA ARG A 50 -0.92 2.98 21.95
C ARG A 50 -1.05 2.60 20.48
N LYS A 51 0.07 2.57 19.75
CA LYS A 51 0.13 2.10 18.37
C LYS A 51 0.29 0.58 18.39
N PHE A 52 -0.55 -0.12 17.65
CA PHE A 52 -0.50 -1.57 17.48
C PHE A 52 0.17 -1.91 16.16
N ASP A 53 1.03 -2.91 16.20
CA ASP A 53 1.49 -3.63 15.03
C ASP A 53 0.50 -4.76 14.68
N PHE A 54 0.73 -5.54 13.62
CA PHE A 54 -0.27 -6.53 13.18
C PHE A 54 -0.52 -7.63 14.23
N ASP A 55 0.52 -8.19 14.85
CA ASP A 55 0.35 -9.31 15.78
C ASP A 55 -0.24 -8.86 17.11
N ASP A 56 0.21 -7.72 17.63
CA ASP A 56 -0.37 -7.08 18.80
C ASP A 56 -1.86 -6.76 18.59
N SER A 57 -2.19 -6.30 17.38
CA SER A 57 -3.56 -5.91 16.98
C SER A 57 -4.52 -7.10 17.07
N PHE A 58 -4.15 -8.25 16.48
CA PHE A 58 -4.94 -9.46 16.57
C PHE A 58 -4.98 -10.03 17.99
N GLY A 59 -3.86 -9.99 18.73
CA GLY A 59 -3.81 -10.41 20.13
C GLY A 59 -4.79 -9.63 21.00
N PHE A 60 -4.80 -8.30 20.88
CA PHE A 60 -5.74 -7.44 21.58
C PHE A 60 -7.19 -7.73 21.19
N MET A 61 -7.48 -7.82 19.89
CA MET A 61 -8.84 -8.01 19.40
C MET A 61 -9.43 -9.36 19.82
N ARG A 62 -8.64 -10.45 19.86
CA ARG A 62 -9.09 -11.75 20.37
C ARG A 62 -9.53 -11.69 21.83
N ASN A 63 -8.93 -10.83 22.64
CA ASN A 63 -9.26 -10.68 24.05
C ASN A 63 -10.47 -9.78 24.30
N HIS A 64 -10.70 -8.76 23.46
CA HIS A 64 -11.71 -7.72 23.73
C HIS A 64 -12.95 -7.78 22.84
N ARG A 65 -12.79 -8.22 21.58
CA ARG A 65 -13.85 -8.38 20.57
C ARG A 65 -13.57 -9.60 19.67
N PRO A 66 -13.49 -10.83 20.23
CA PRO A 66 -13.17 -12.04 19.46
C PRO A 66 -14.09 -12.26 18.26
N GLN A 67 -15.36 -11.86 18.37
CA GLN A 67 -16.36 -11.96 17.31
C GLN A 67 -16.08 -11.08 16.08
N TRP A 68 -15.19 -10.09 16.19
CA TRP A 68 -14.76 -9.26 15.06
C TRP A 68 -13.52 -9.83 14.36
N VAL A 69 -12.87 -10.85 14.90
CA VAL A 69 -11.60 -11.38 14.36
C VAL A 69 -11.88 -12.49 13.35
N LYS A 70 -11.60 -12.24 12.07
CA LYS A 70 -11.50 -13.26 11.01
C LYS A 70 -10.09 -13.27 10.43
N ASP A 71 -9.95 -13.27 9.12
CA ASP A 71 -8.69 -13.04 8.39
C ASP A 71 -8.21 -11.58 8.51
N VAL A 72 -9.14 -10.66 8.74
CA VAL A 72 -8.94 -9.28 9.22
C VAL A 72 -9.97 -8.99 10.31
N HIS A 73 -10.00 -7.77 10.87
CA HIS A 73 -11.09 -7.36 11.75
C HIS A 73 -12.30 -6.92 10.94
N ILE A 74 -13.49 -7.36 11.34
CA ILE A 74 -14.78 -6.93 10.79
C ILE A 74 -15.47 -6.07 11.84
N VAL A 75 -15.39 -4.75 11.67
CA VAL A 75 -16.02 -3.79 12.57
C VAL A 75 -17.49 -3.63 12.14
N PRO A 76 -18.47 -3.96 13.00
CA PRO A 76 -19.88 -3.82 12.67
C PRO A 76 -20.27 -2.36 12.42
N TRP A 77 -21.19 -2.13 11.49
CA TRP A 77 -21.62 -0.78 11.11
C TRP A 77 -22.15 0.06 12.27
N GLY A 78 -22.83 -0.56 13.23
CA GLY A 78 -23.38 0.12 14.42
C GLY A 78 -22.33 0.56 15.43
N GLU A 79 -21.10 0.08 15.30
CA GLU A 79 -19.99 0.40 16.21
C GLU A 79 -19.13 1.55 15.70
N ILE A 80 -19.44 2.06 14.50
CA ILE A 80 -18.67 3.11 13.84
C ILE A 80 -19.20 4.46 14.28
N LYS A 81 -18.33 5.20 14.96
CA LYS A 81 -18.55 6.58 15.38
C LYS A 81 -18.21 7.57 14.26
N GLU A 82 -17.09 7.36 13.57
CA GLU A 82 -16.59 8.28 12.56
C GLU A 82 -15.78 7.57 11.47
N ILE A 83 -15.81 8.11 10.24
CA ILE A 83 -14.91 7.74 9.15
C ILE A 83 -13.97 8.92 8.87
N LEU A 84 -12.67 8.65 8.95
CA LEU A 84 -11.62 9.57 8.56
C LEU A 84 -11.23 9.29 7.10
N ALA A 85 -11.64 10.19 6.21
CA ALA A 85 -11.31 10.11 4.79
C ALA A 85 -10.06 10.97 4.46
N PRO A 86 -9.03 10.42 3.78
CA PRO A 86 -7.79 11.13 3.47
C PRO A 86 -7.99 12.46 2.73
N GLU A 87 -8.88 12.51 1.74
CA GLU A 87 -9.10 13.71 0.93
C GLU A 87 -9.75 14.85 1.72
N LYS A 88 -10.58 14.51 2.72
CA LYS A 88 -11.25 15.50 3.57
C LYS A 88 -10.31 16.11 4.60
N LYS A 89 -9.31 15.35 5.05
CA LYS A 89 -8.35 15.79 6.08
C LYS A 89 -7.25 16.69 5.51
N LEU A 90 -6.83 16.44 4.27
CA LEU A 90 -5.69 17.10 3.64
C LEU A 90 -5.72 18.65 3.68
N PRO A 91 -6.83 19.35 3.38
CA PRO A 91 -6.86 20.82 3.38
C PRO A 91 -6.45 21.46 4.71
N SER A 92 -6.89 20.88 5.84
CA SER A 92 -6.50 21.37 7.17
C SER A 92 -5.01 21.13 7.47
N LEU A 93 -4.45 20.02 6.98
CA LEU A 93 -3.08 19.64 7.28
C LEU A 93 -2.04 20.43 6.47
N ILE A 94 -2.37 20.89 5.26
CA ILE A 94 -1.44 21.68 4.43
C ILE A 94 -1.20 23.10 4.98
N GLU A 95 -2.10 23.61 5.81
CA GLU A 95 -1.93 24.92 6.46
C GLU A 95 -0.84 24.87 7.53
N GLU A 96 -0.74 23.73 8.24
CA GLU A 96 0.16 23.55 9.39
C GLU A 96 1.43 22.76 9.05
N ASN A 97 1.47 22.06 7.91
CA ASN A 97 2.57 21.17 7.54
C ASN A 97 3.19 21.56 6.18
N LYS A 98 4.33 22.26 6.25
CA LYS A 98 5.12 22.67 5.08
C LYS A 98 5.44 21.51 4.13
N ARG A 99 5.78 20.32 4.66
CA ARG A 99 6.13 19.14 3.85
C ARG A 99 4.96 18.68 2.98
N LEU A 100 3.74 18.64 3.55
CA LEU A 100 2.54 18.33 2.79
C LEU A 100 2.23 19.42 1.75
N LYS A 101 2.39 20.69 2.13
CA LYS A 101 2.22 21.82 1.22
C LYS A 101 3.17 21.75 0.02
N ASP A 102 4.42 21.35 0.24
CA ASP A 102 5.42 21.17 -0.82
C ASP A 102 5.02 20.02 -1.76
N ILE A 103 4.63 18.85 -1.23
CA ILE A 103 4.12 17.73 -2.05
C ILE A 103 2.91 18.17 -2.88
N VAL A 104 1.92 18.81 -2.26
CA VAL A 104 0.70 19.28 -2.96
C VAL A 104 1.05 20.31 -4.03
N ASN A 105 1.93 21.26 -3.74
CA ASN A 105 2.38 22.25 -4.72
C ASN A 105 3.11 21.64 -5.91
N THR A 106 3.85 20.55 -5.70
CA THR A 106 4.47 19.80 -6.78
C THR A 106 3.41 19.10 -7.63
N LEU A 107 2.47 18.38 -7.00
CA LEU A 107 1.50 17.54 -7.71
C LEU A 107 0.38 18.31 -8.40
N LYS A 108 -0.03 19.48 -7.87
CA LYS A 108 -1.11 20.30 -8.44
C LYS A 108 -0.85 20.82 -9.86
N ARG A 109 0.37 20.63 -10.39
CA ARG A 109 0.75 20.89 -11.79
C ARG A 109 -0.02 20.01 -12.80
N GLY A 110 -0.60 18.89 -12.36
CA GLY A 110 -1.37 17.99 -13.22
C GLY A 110 -2.33 17.05 -12.50
N VAL A 111 -2.43 17.15 -11.17
CA VAL A 111 -3.33 16.33 -10.35
C VAL A 111 -4.32 17.25 -9.62
N PRO A 112 -5.64 17.03 -9.77
CA PRO A 112 -6.65 17.76 -9.02
C PRO A 112 -6.53 17.56 -7.50
N ILE A 113 -6.84 18.59 -6.71
CA ILE A 113 -6.69 18.54 -5.25
C ILE A 113 -7.64 17.54 -4.58
N ASP A 114 -8.84 17.35 -5.15
CA ASP A 114 -9.86 16.38 -4.71
C ASP A 114 -9.45 14.93 -5.00
N LYS A 115 -8.39 14.73 -5.80
CA LYS A 115 -7.75 13.43 -6.02
C LYS A 115 -6.56 13.19 -5.09
N MET A 116 -6.26 14.08 -4.15
CA MET A 116 -5.16 13.94 -3.19
C MET A 116 -5.66 13.67 -1.79
N GLY A 117 -4.86 12.96 -0.99
CA GLY A 117 -5.13 12.73 0.42
C GLY A 117 -3.87 12.39 1.20
N VAL A 118 -4.02 12.23 2.52
CA VAL A 118 -2.96 11.69 3.38
C VAL A 118 -3.56 10.67 4.35
N THR A 119 -2.87 9.56 4.56
CA THR A 119 -3.30 8.49 5.48
C THR A 119 -2.32 8.32 6.64
N GLY A 120 -2.35 7.17 7.30
CA GLY A 120 -1.42 6.80 8.36
C GLY A 120 -1.62 7.67 9.60
N SER A 121 -0.52 7.98 10.28
CA SER A 121 -0.58 8.75 11.52
C SER A 121 -1.07 10.19 11.33
N LEU A 122 -0.85 10.78 10.15
CA LEU A 122 -1.31 12.15 9.85
C LEU A 122 -2.85 12.22 9.75
N LEU A 123 -3.48 11.22 9.12
CA LEU A 123 -4.93 11.13 9.06
C LEU A 123 -5.57 11.02 10.43
N ALA A 124 -4.99 10.19 11.30
CA ALA A 124 -5.44 10.00 12.67
C ALA A 124 -5.12 11.19 13.60
N GLY A 125 -4.28 12.16 13.16
CA GLY A 125 -3.76 13.21 14.05
C GLY A 125 -2.82 12.69 15.13
N LEU A 126 -2.18 11.54 14.89
CA LEU A 126 -1.32 10.80 15.82
C LEU A 126 0.14 10.74 15.33
N GLN A 127 0.55 11.64 14.45
CA GLN A 127 1.93 11.75 13.98
C GLN A 127 2.88 12.21 15.08
N ASN A 128 4.17 11.89 14.91
CA ASN A 128 5.28 12.39 15.71
C ASN A 128 6.41 12.87 14.77
N LYS A 129 7.52 13.36 15.34
CA LYS A 129 8.65 13.89 14.54
C LYS A 129 9.28 12.86 13.60
N SER A 130 9.23 11.57 13.94
CA SER A 130 9.79 10.47 13.14
C SER A 130 8.77 9.83 12.19
N SER A 131 7.57 10.42 12.04
CA SER A 131 6.56 9.88 11.13
C SER A 131 6.93 10.16 9.68
N ASP A 132 6.84 9.11 8.88
CA ASP A 132 6.78 9.19 7.42
C ASP A 132 5.48 9.85 6.94
N ILE A 133 5.45 10.19 5.66
CA ILE A 133 4.26 10.72 5.01
C ILE A 133 3.70 9.66 4.05
N ASP A 134 2.52 9.15 4.37
CA ASP A 134 1.74 8.28 3.49
C ASP A 134 0.80 9.14 2.63
N PHE A 135 1.29 9.66 1.51
CA PHE A 135 0.52 10.53 0.62
C PHE A 135 -0.29 9.70 -0.37
N ILE A 136 -1.56 10.05 -0.62
CA ILE A 136 -2.44 9.30 -1.52
C ILE A 136 -2.76 10.14 -2.75
N VAL A 137 -2.82 9.46 -3.90
CA VAL A 137 -3.51 9.97 -5.08
C VAL A 137 -4.49 8.92 -5.59
N TYR A 138 -5.72 9.35 -5.88
CA TYR A 138 -6.81 8.49 -6.30
C TYR A 138 -6.81 8.23 -7.81
N GLY A 139 -7.08 6.97 -8.16
CA GLY A 139 -7.34 6.50 -9.52
C GLY A 139 -6.24 6.83 -10.51
N LYS A 140 -6.64 7.17 -11.75
CA LYS A 140 -5.71 7.38 -12.86
C LYS A 140 -4.75 8.56 -12.63
N SER A 141 -5.14 9.55 -11.82
CA SER A 141 -4.29 10.68 -11.47
C SER A 141 -3.01 10.27 -10.75
N TRP A 142 -2.98 9.08 -10.14
CA TRP A 142 -1.78 8.57 -9.48
C TRP A 142 -0.61 8.35 -10.45
N PHE A 143 -0.88 7.88 -11.68
CA PHE A 143 0.15 7.71 -12.69
C PHE A 143 0.73 9.06 -13.14
N THR A 144 -0.13 10.07 -13.30
CA THR A 144 0.30 11.45 -13.56
C THR A 144 1.12 12.01 -12.40
N ALA A 145 0.73 11.73 -11.14
CA ALA A 145 1.47 12.12 -9.96
C ALA A 145 2.89 11.54 -9.97
N ARG A 146 3.02 10.25 -10.28
CA ARG A 146 4.31 9.56 -10.41
C ARG A 146 5.23 10.24 -11.44
N ASP A 147 4.70 10.58 -12.62
CA ASP A 147 5.47 11.24 -13.68
C ASP A 147 5.87 12.68 -13.30
N ILE A 148 5.04 13.37 -12.51
CA ILE A 148 5.38 14.68 -11.92
C ILE A 148 6.49 14.53 -10.89
N LEU A 149 6.43 13.53 -10.00
CA LEU A 149 7.48 13.28 -9.01
C LEU A 149 8.83 12.98 -9.67
N ALA A 150 8.84 12.14 -10.71
CA ALA A 150 10.06 11.80 -11.45
C ALA A 150 10.72 13.05 -12.07
N ARG A 151 9.93 14.01 -12.57
CA ARG A 151 10.44 15.29 -13.07
C ARG A 151 10.93 16.19 -11.95
N ALA A 152 10.17 16.30 -10.86
CA ALA A 152 10.54 17.15 -9.73
C ALA A 152 11.89 16.77 -9.11
N LYS A 153 12.18 15.47 -9.01
CA LYS A 153 13.45 14.94 -8.54
C LYS A 153 14.63 15.31 -9.44
N LYS A 154 14.45 15.27 -10.77
CA LYS A 154 15.47 15.67 -11.74
C LYS A 154 15.72 17.17 -11.77
N GLU A 155 14.67 17.95 -11.55
CA GLU A 155 14.72 19.41 -11.49
C GLU A 155 15.24 19.94 -10.13
N SER A 156 15.63 19.04 -9.20
CA SER A 156 16.09 19.38 -7.84
C SER A 156 15.15 20.35 -7.12
N LEU A 157 13.84 20.11 -7.25
CA LEU A 157 12.80 20.87 -6.55
C LEU A 157 12.70 20.42 -5.08
N ALA A 158 11.59 20.75 -4.41
CA ALA A 158 11.33 20.39 -3.01
C ALA A 158 11.30 18.86 -2.75
N ILE A 159 11.17 18.05 -3.78
CA ILE A 159 11.14 16.59 -3.70
C ILE A 159 12.45 16.03 -4.26
N THR A 160 13.16 15.24 -3.45
CA THR A 160 14.44 14.64 -3.82
C THR A 160 14.37 13.11 -3.83
N GLU A 161 15.44 12.48 -4.31
CA GLU A 161 15.60 11.03 -4.30
C GLU A 161 15.72 10.47 -2.88
N ILE A 162 15.48 9.16 -2.77
CA ILE A 162 15.71 8.37 -1.56
C ILE A 162 17.22 8.14 -1.40
N SER A 163 17.74 8.30 -0.18
CA SER A 163 19.15 8.02 0.12
C SER A 163 19.42 6.52 0.20
N ASP A 164 20.67 6.12 0.04
CA ASP A 164 21.07 4.71 0.12
C ASP A 164 20.79 4.11 1.50
N GLU A 165 20.97 4.88 2.57
CA GLU A 165 20.65 4.44 3.94
C GLU A 165 19.15 4.16 4.07
N MET A 166 18.31 5.04 3.52
CA MET A 166 16.86 4.86 3.53
C MET A 166 16.44 3.65 2.69
N TRP A 167 17.12 3.36 1.57
CA TRP A 167 16.86 2.11 0.82
C TRP A 167 17.16 0.86 1.64
N HIS A 168 18.26 0.84 2.39
CA HIS A 168 18.57 -0.25 3.31
C HIS A 168 17.55 -0.36 4.46
N GLU A 169 17.10 0.76 5.03
CA GLU A 169 16.03 0.77 6.03
C GLU A 169 14.72 0.18 5.49
N ILE A 170 14.33 0.58 4.27
CA ILE A 170 13.14 0.06 3.58
C ILE A 170 13.28 -1.45 3.36
N TYR A 171 14.42 -1.92 2.86
CA TYR A 171 14.69 -3.34 2.65
C TYR A 171 14.57 -4.15 3.95
N ASN A 172 15.23 -3.70 5.02
CA ASN A 172 15.23 -4.36 6.33
C ASN A 172 13.84 -4.39 6.98
N LYS A 173 13.01 -3.37 6.74
CA LYS A 173 11.61 -3.32 7.19
C LYS A 173 10.70 -4.25 6.38
N ARG A 174 10.97 -4.42 5.08
CA ARG A 174 10.15 -5.24 4.17
C ARG A 174 10.47 -6.73 4.25
N ARG A 175 11.72 -7.08 4.57
CA ARG A 175 12.23 -8.47 4.61
C ARG A 175 11.79 -9.30 3.39
N PRO A 176 12.05 -8.82 2.16
CA PRO A 176 11.64 -9.53 0.96
C PRO A 176 12.43 -10.83 0.78
N GLU A 177 11.90 -11.75 -0.01
CA GLU A 177 12.65 -12.93 -0.49
C GLU A 177 13.75 -12.57 -1.49
N LEU A 178 13.60 -11.43 -2.18
CA LEU A 178 14.54 -10.99 -3.20
C LEU A 178 15.82 -10.42 -2.56
N PRO A 179 17.02 -10.70 -3.11
CA PRO A 179 18.25 -10.04 -2.70
C PRO A 179 18.18 -8.51 -2.83
N PHE A 180 18.98 -7.79 -2.06
CA PHE A 180 18.95 -6.32 -2.02
C PHE A 180 19.08 -5.66 -3.40
N ASP A 181 20.01 -6.10 -4.24
CA ASP A 181 20.23 -5.49 -5.56
C ASP A 181 19.02 -5.66 -6.49
N GLU A 182 18.41 -6.85 -6.48
CA GLU A 182 17.20 -7.15 -7.25
C GLU A 182 16.00 -6.36 -6.70
N PHE A 183 15.86 -6.32 -5.38
CA PHE A 183 14.85 -5.51 -4.71
C PHE A 183 14.98 -4.04 -5.09
N LEU A 184 16.18 -3.47 -5.04
CA LEU A 184 16.44 -2.07 -5.32
C LEU A 184 16.06 -1.70 -6.76
N VAL A 185 16.47 -2.52 -7.74
CA VAL A 185 16.09 -2.32 -9.16
C VAL A 185 14.56 -2.28 -9.32
N HIS A 186 13.86 -3.17 -8.62
CA HIS A 186 12.40 -3.20 -8.60
C HIS A 186 11.76 -2.02 -7.86
N GLU A 187 12.33 -1.56 -6.76
CA GLU A 187 11.78 -0.42 -6.02
C GLU A 187 12.02 0.91 -6.75
N MET A 188 13.16 1.07 -7.42
CA MET A 188 13.50 2.28 -8.17
C MET A 188 12.53 2.53 -9.33
N ARG A 189 12.16 1.48 -10.10
CA ARG A 189 11.21 1.61 -11.22
C ARG A 189 9.80 2.03 -10.78
N LYS A 190 9.42 1.78 -9.53
CA LYS A 190 8.06 2.08 -9.03
C LYS A 190 7.81 3.58 -8.98
N GLY A 191 8.86 4.38 -8.80
CA GLY A 191 8.80 5.85 -8.84
C GLY A 191 7.84 6.48 -7.84
N ASN A 192 7.41 5.74 -6.82
CA ASN A 192 6.33 6.10 -5.91
C ASN A 192 6.84 6.50 -4.52
N ARG A 193 8.10 6.91 -4.41
CA ARG A 193 8.76 7.30 -3.15
C ARG A 193 9.60 8.52 -3.37
N GLY A 194 9.76 9.34 -2.33
CA GLY A 194 10.68 10.46 -2.35
C GLY A 194 10.98 10.98 -0.96
N MET A 195 11.86 11.97 -0.91
CA MET A 195 12.12 12.74 0.31
C MET A 195 11.57 14.16 0.11
N VAL A 196 11.04 14.76 1.17
CA VAL A 196 10.66 16.18 1.22
C VAL A 196 11.15 16.76 2.53
N ASP A 197 12.02 17.77 2.47
CA ASP A 197 12.59 18.41 3.67
C ASP A 197 13.16 17.39 4.68
N GLY A 198 13.96 16.44 4.18
CA GLY A 198 14.55 15.35 4.97
C GLY A 198 13.58 14.27 5.46
N THR A 199 12.31 14.31 5.04
CA THR A 199 11.28 13.35 5.45
C THR A 199 10.93 12.39 4.33
N TYR A 200 10.96 11.08 4.61
CA TYR A 200 10.51 10.04 3.70
C TYR A 200 9.00 10.09 3.47
N PHE A 201 8.59 9.91 2.21
CA PHE A 201 7.18 9.73 1.86
C PHE A 201 6.95 8.66 0.80
N ASP A 202 5.83 7.95 0.95
CA ASP A 202 5.27 7.05 -0.06
C ASP A 202 4.12 7.76 -0.80
N LEU A 203 4.05 7.56 -2.12
CA LEU A 203 2.91 7.91 -2.97
C LEU A 203 2.05 6.65 -3.17
N LEU A 204 0.95 6.57 -2.44
CA LEU A 204 0.05 5.44 -2.39
C LEU A 204 -1.10 5.58 -3.39
N TYR A 205 -1.37 4.49 -4.11
CA TYR A 205 -2.52 4.38 -5.01
C TYR A 205 -3.74 3.92 -4.21
N VAL A 206 -4.90 4.50 -4.54
CA VAL A 206 -6.21 4.02 -4.13
C VAL A 206 -7.16 4.17 -5.30
N ARG A 207 -8.05 3.19 -5.53
CA ARG A 207 -9.01 3.27 -6.63
C ARG A 207 -9.97 4.44 -6.49
N ASP A 208 -10.41 4.94 -7.63
CA ASP A 208 -11.61 5.76 -7.71
C ASP A 208 -12.86 4.91 -7.43
N TRP A 209 -13.93 5.57 -7.04
CA TRP A 209 -15.16 4.93 -6.56
C TRP A 209 -15.82 4.02 -7.60
N GLU A 210 -15.68 4.37 -8.87
CA GLU A 210 -16.18 3.65 -10.05
C GLU A 210 -15.34 2.40 -10.41
N ASP A 211 -14.07 2.36 -10.00
CA ASP A 211 -13.14 1.26 -10.30
C ASP A 211 -13.11 0.18 -9.19
N ILE A 212 -13.81 0.44 -8.09
CA ILE A 212 -13.90 -0.48 -6.95
C ILE A 212 -14.81 -1.65 -7.33
N ALA A 213 -14.23 -2.85 -7.29
CA ALA A 213 -14.92 -4.11 -7.47
C ALA A 213 -14.58 -5.05 -6.30
N PRO A 214 -15.54 -5.89 -5.86
CA PRO A 214 -15.26 -6.88 -4.83
C PRO A 214 -14.17 -7.86 -5.27
N CYS A 215 -13.20 -8.11 -4.39
CA CYS A 215 -12.26 -9.23 -4.52
C CYS A 215 -12.61 -10.27 -3.46
N ILE A 216 -13.30 -11.33 -3.88
CA ILE A 216 -13.71 -12.42 -2.99
C ILE A 216 -12.54 -13.40 -2.83
N ARG A 217 -12.27 -13.88 -1.61
CA ARG A 217 -11.29 -14.92 -1.34
C ARG A 217 -11.76 -16.27 -1.87
N GLY A 218 -10.87 -17.02 -2.50
CA GLY A 218 -11.11 -18.36 -3.02
C GLY A 218 -10.63 -19.47 -2.09
N VAL A 219 -10.54 -20.68 -2.64
CA VAL A 219 -10.05 -21.87 -1.95
C VAL A 219 -8.59 -22.11 -2.32
N ASP A 220 -7.74 -22.24 -1.29
CA ASP A 220 -6.32 -22.55 -1.46
C ASP A 220 -6.14 -23.98 -2.03
N ILE A 221 -5.37 -24.11 -3.11
CA ILE A 221 -5.08 -25.39 -3.78
C ILE A 221 -3.66 -25.89 -3.45
N GLY A 222 -2.67 -25.00 -3.53
CA GLY A 222 -1.27 -25.36 -3.32
C GLY A 222 -0.30 -24.31 -3.84
N MET A 223 0.96 -24.41 -3.46
CA MET A 223 2.01 -23.48 -3.89
C MET A 223 2.52 -23.83 -5.29
N GLU A 224 2.67 -22.83 -6.15
CA GLU A 224 3.20 -23.01 -7.51
C GLU A 224 4.17 -21.88 -7.86
N THR A 225 5.14 -22.17 -8.73
CA THR A 225 5.98 -21.17 -9.40
C THR A 225 5.63 -21.18 -10.88
N ILE A 226 5.29 -20.00 -11.42
CA ILE A 226 4.92 -19.83 -12.82
C ILE A 226 5.80 -18.78 -13.48
N GLU A 227 5.93 -18.88 -14.79
CA GLU A 227 6.40 -17.80 -15.65
C GLU A 227 5.30 -17.41 -16.63
N ALA A 228 5.07 -16.11 -16.80
CA ALA A 228 4.04 -15.63 -17.71
C ALA A 228 4.33 -14.20 -18.19
N ARG A 229 3.70 -13.80 -19.31
CA ARG A 229 3.74 -12.42 -19.79
C ARG A 229 2.60 -11.62 -19.18
N VAL A 230 2.88 -10.43 -18.66
CA VAL A 230 1.84 -9.52 -18.14
C VAL A 230 1.07 -8.90 -19.31
N THR A 231 -0.25 -9.03 -19.28
CA THR A 231 -1.17 -8.49 -20.31
C THR A 231 -1.93 -7.26 -19.83
N ASN A 232 -2.10 -7.07 -18.52
CA ASN A 232 -2.68 -5.86 -17.93
C ASN A 232 -2.11 -5.63 -16.52
N ALA A 233 -1.84 -4.37 -16.19
CA ALA A 233 -1.26 -3.93 -14.92
C ALA A 233 -1.93 -2.66 -14.35
N ASP A 234 -3.19 -2.40 -14.71
CA ASP A 234 -3.88 -1.13 -14.35
C ASP A 234 -4.03 -0.95 -12.84
N PHE A 235 -4.12 -2.06 -12.10
CA PHE A 235 -4.20 -2.10 -10.64
C PHE A 235 -2.92 -2.66 -10.00
N ALA A 236 -1.77 -2.55 -10.66
CA ALA A 236 -0.50 -3.07 -10.12
C ALA A 236 -0.03 -2.36 -8.83
N PHE A 237 -0.51 -1.16 -8.54
CA PHE A 237 -0.15 -0.41 -7.32
C PHE A 237 -1.20 -0.45 -6.21
N ASP A 238 -2.30 -1.17 -6.44
CA ASP A 238 -3.41 -1.29 -5.49
C ASP A 238 -3.13 -2.35 -4.40
N SER A 239 -4.10 -2.59 -3.51
CA SER A 239 -4.06 -3.70 -2.55
C SER A 239 -5.35 -4.53 -2.61
N PRO A 240 -5.30 -5.78 -3.12
CA PRO A 240 -4.13 -6.41 -3.74
C PRO A 240 -3.74 -5.75 -5.06
N ALA A 241 -2.45 -5.78 -5.39
CA ALA A 241 -1.97 -5.47 -6.72
C ALA A 241 -2.41 -6.58 -7.69
N ILE A 242 -2.82 -6.22 -8.90
CA ILE A 242 -3.36 -7.18 -9.88
C ILE A 242 -2.56 -7.13 -11.18
N TYR A 243 -2.06 -8.30 -11.61
CA TYR A 243 -1.42 -8.51 -12.90
C TYR A 243 -2.18 -9.57 -13.68
N LYS A 244 -2.88 -9.19 -14.76
CA LYS A 244 -3.39 -10.20 -15.71
C LYS A 244 -2.23 -10.74 -16.50
N ILE A 245 -2.25 -12.04 -16.76
CA ILE A 245 -1.14 -12.73 -17.41
C ILE A 245 -1.62 -13.62 -18.55
N ASP A 246 -0.72 -13.90 -19.47
CA ASP A 246 -0.87 -14.93 -20.50
C ASP A 246 -0.28 -16.25 -19.97
N HIS A 247 -1.14 -17.09 -19.40
CA HIS A 247 -0.78 -18.40 -18.83
C HIS A 247 -1.95 -19.39 -19.03
N PRO A 248 -1.69 -20.67 -19.37
CA PRO A 248 -2.74 -21.64 -19.72
C PRO A 248 -3.72 -21.93 -18.57
N GLU A 249 -3.25 -21.90 -17.32
CA GLU A 249 -4.08 -22.27 -16.16
C GLU A 249 -4.42 -21.10 -15.22
N ILE A 250 -3.60 -20.06 -15.18
CA ILE A 250 -3.65 -19.02 -14.14
C ILE A 250 -4.05 -17.71 -14.81
N SER A 251 -5.19 -17.15 -14.44
CA SER A 251 -5.72 -15.97 -15.12
C SER A 251 -5.00 -14.66 -14.74
N TYR A 252 -4.55 -14.56 -13.48
CA TYR A 252 -3.86 -13.38 -12.96
C TYR A 252 -3.09 -13.69 -11.68
N VAL A 253 -2.12 -12.83 -11.37
CA VAL A 253 -1.37 -12.81 -10.10
C VAL A 253 -1.90 -11.67 -9.23
N LEU A 254 -2.17 -11.97 -7.96
CA LEU A 254 -2.48 -10.99 -6.92
C LEU A 254 -1.29 -10.82 -5.98
N SER A 255 -1.03 -9.58 -5.53
CA SER A 255 -0.10 -9.33 -4.42
C SER A 255 -0.77 -8.54 -3.30
N TYR A 256 -0.91 -9.15 -2.13
CA TYR A 256 -1.36 -8.50 -0.90
C TYR A 256 -0.23 -7.79 -0.15
N THR A 257 1.04 -8.01 -0.54
CA THR A 257 2.18 -7.27 -0.01
C THR A 257 2.52 -6.06 -0.89
N HIS A 258 2.83 -4.94 -0.24
CA HIS A 258 3.34 -3.74 -0.93
C HIS A 258 4.72 -3.98 -1.57
N THR A 259 5.47 -4.98 -1.11
CA THR A 259 6.78 -5.35 -1.68
C THR A 259 6.67 -5.67 -3.17
N TYR A 260 5.60 -6.34 -3.61
CA TYR A 260 5.41 -6.74 -5.01
C TYR A 260 4.30 -5.96 -5.73
N ALA A 261 3.85 -4.84 -5.15
CA ALA A 261 3.03 -3.87 -5.86
C ALA A 261 3.92 -3.04 -6.81
N GLY A 262 3.49 -2.84 -8.06
CA GLY A 262 4.23 -2.13 -9.11
C GLY A 262 5.40 -2.90 -9.71
N GLN A 263 5.45 -4.22 -9.52
CA GLN A 263 6.61 -5.07 -9.81
C GLN A 263 6.91 -5.26 -11.29
N ALA A 264 5.87 -5.24 -12.13
CA ALA A 264 5.96 -5.50 -13.56
C ALA A 264 5.06 -4.57 -14.39
N LEU A 265 5.42 -4.35 -15.66
CA LEU A 265 4.63 -3.62 -16.65
C LEU A 265 4.01 -4.57 -17.67
N VAL A 266 2.99 -4.10 -18.38
CA VAL A 266 2.41 -4.80 -19.53
C VAL A 266 3.50 -5.11 -20.55
N GLY A 267 3.50 -6.34 -21.06
CA GLY A 267 4.47 -6.86 -22.01
C GLY A 267 5.68 -7.52 -21.36
N GLU A 268 5.98 -7.28 -20.08
CA GLU A 268 7.11 -7.92 -19.40
C GLU A 268 6.82 -9.39 -19.07
N LYS A 269 7.87 -10.21 -19.09
CA LYS A 269 7.86 -11.57 -18.57
C LYS A 269 8.16 -11.55 -17.07
N ILE A 270 7.30 -12.18 -16.28
CA ILE A 270 7.49 -12.35 -14.84
C ILE A 270 7.73 -13.80 -14.49
N GLU A 271 8.44 -14.01 -13.38
CA GLU A 271 8.37 -15.24 -12.60
C GLU A 271 7.68 -14.90 -11.28
N ALA A 272 6.69 -15.70 -10.88
CA ALA A 272 5.98 -15.51 -9.64
C ALA A 272 5.81 -16.85 -8.90
N ARG A 273 5.96 -16.83 -7.58
CA ARG A 273 5.67 -17.96 -6.70
C ARG A 273 4.69 -17.55 -5.62
N GLY A 274 3.65 -18.34 -5.43
CA GLY A 274 2.62 -18.06 -4.45
C GLY A 274 1.62 -19.20 -4.31
N MET A 275 0.53 -18.93 -3.59
CA MET A 275 -0.57 -19.88 -3.40
C MET A 275 -1.53 -19.81 -4.59
N VAL A 276 -1.75 -20.93 -5.26
CA VAL A 276 -2.84 -21.05 -6.23
C VAL A 276 -4.15 -21.10 -5.49
N GLU A 277 -5.05 -20.22 -5.89
CA GLU A 277 -6.37 -20.09 -5.30
C GLU A 277 -7.43 -20.24 -6.40
N ALA A 278 -8.50 -21.00 -6.13
CA ALA A 278 -9.64 -21.15 -7.03
C ALA A 278 -10.86 -20.35 -6.56
N VAL A 279 -11.43 -19.57 -7.48
CA VAL A 279 -12.69 -18.85 -7.31
C VAL A 279 -13.64 -19.26 -8.44
N GLY A 280 -14.55 -20.20 -8.15
CA GLY A 280 -15.36 -20.82 -9.19
C GLY A 280 -14.48 -21.55 -10.21
N ASN A 281 -14.58 -21.16 -11.48
CA ASN A 281 -13.79 -21.74 -12.58
C ASN A 281 -12.47 -20.98 -12.85
N VAL A 282 -12.16 -19.94 -12.08
CA VAL A 282 -10.94 -19.13 -12.25
C VAL A 282 -9.90 -19.59 -11.25
N LYS A 283 -8.70 -19.90 -11.73
CA LYS A 283 -7.50 -20.02 -10.87
C LYS A 283 -6.66 -18.74 -10.95
N ARG A 284 -6.10 -18.35 -9.82
CA ARG A 284 -5.20 -17.20 -9.68
C ARG A 284 -4.04 -17.55 -8.76
N LEU A 285 -2.91 -16.86 -8.91
CA LEU A 285 -1.77 -16.99 -8.01
C LEU A 285 -1.76 -15.84 -7.01
N VAL A 286 -1.71 -16.14 -5.71
CA VAL A 286 -1.71 -15.15 -4.63
C VAL A 286 -0.33 -15.09 -3.98
N VAL A 287 0.22 -13.88 -3.94
CA VAL A 287 1.47 -13.54 -3.26
C VAL A 287 1.15 -12.60 -2.10
N GLY A 288 1.84 -12.75 -0.96
CA GLY A 288 1.49 -12.07 0.28
C GLY A 288 0.47 -12.83 1.12
N THR A 289 0.47 -14.17 1.15
CA THR A 289 -0.50 -14.94 1.97
C THR A 289 -0.24 -14.82 3.47
N SER A 290 0.93 -14.31 3.86
CA SER A 290 1.32 -13.95 5.21
C SER A 290 2.01 -12.58 5.26
N ARG A 291 2.15 -12.04 6.47
CA ARG A 291 2.76 -10.71 6.72
C ARG A 291 4.22 -10.64 6.23
N GLU A 292 4.97 -11.71 6.46
CA GLU A 292 6.31 -11.94 5.90
C GLU A 292 6.20 -13.12 4.94
N PRO A 293 5.93 -12.90 3.64
CA PRO A 293 5.52 -13.94 2.71
C PRO A 293 6.72 -14.79 2.29
N LYS A 294 7.20 -15.62 3.23
CA LYS A 294 8.39 -16.43 3.04
C LYS A 294 8.17 -17.45 1.93
N GLY A 295 9.10 -17.49 0.99
CA GLY A 295 9.01 -18.35 -0.19
C GLY A 295 7.94 -17.93 -1.20
N GLU A 296 7.49 -16.66 -1.18
CA GLU A 296 6.58 -16.09 -2.19
C GLU A 296 7.21 -14.84 -2.80
N TRP A 297 7.08 -14.67 -4.12
CA TRP A 297 7.65 -13.51 -4.81
C TRP A 297 6.97 -13.22 -6.14
N ILE A 298 7.20 -12.01 -6.63
CA ILE A 298 7.05 -11.65 -8.03
C ILE A 298 8.34 -10.95 -8.45
N ARG A 299 8.92 -11.36 -9.58
CA ARG A 299 10.07 -10.68 -10.19
C ARG A 299 9.88 -10.53 -11.69
N SER A 300 10.37 -9.42 -12.26
CA SER A 300 10.28 -9.14 -13.70
C SER A 300 11.58 -9.58 -14.33
N LEU A 301 11.55 -10.73 -15.01
CA LEU A 301 12.72 -11.27 -15.71
C LEU A 301 13.19 -10.29 -16.78
N THR A 302 12.26 -9.66 -17.50
CA THR A 302 12.56 -8.63 -18.51
C THR A 302 13.31 -7.43 -17.93
N LEU A 303 12.90 -6.94 -16.75
CA LEU A 303 13.60 -5.83 -16.10
C LEU A 303 15.02 -6.22 -15.70
N LEU A 304 15.18 -7.40 -15.09
CA LEU A 304 16.46 -7.86 -14.57
C LEU A 304 17.47 -8.10 -15.70
N GLU A 305 17.04 -8.70 -16.81
CA GLU A 305 17.84 -8.85 -18.03
C GLU A 305 18.32 -7.49 -18.57
N SER A 306 17.42 -6.50 -18.66
CA SER A 306 17.76 -5.16 -19.17
C SER A 306 18.75 -4.40 -18.27
N SER A 307 18.66 -4.63 -16.97
CA SER A 307 19.51 -3.99 -15.97
C SER A 307 20.92 -4.60 -16.00
N GLN A 308 21.04 -5.92 -16.09
CA GLN A 308 22.33 -6.61 -16.27
C GLN A 308 23.05 -6.19 -17.57
N ALA A 309 22.32 -6.03 -18.67
CA ALA A 309 22.89 -5.52 -19.92
C ALA A 309 23.45 -4.09 -19.78
N SER A 310 22.81 -3.25 -18.97
CA SER A 310 23.23 -1.86 -18.73
C SER A 310 24.51 -1.75 -17.88
N PHE A 311 24.77 -2.73 -17.00
CA PHE A 311 26.00 -2.81 -16.21
C PHE A 311 27.15 -3.55 -16.96
N GLY A 312 26.82 -4.45 -17.89
CA GLY A 312 27.81 -5.20 -18.69
C GLY A 312 28.50 -4.42 -19.81
N GLY A 313 27.95 -3.26 -20.22
CA GLY A 313 28.49 -2.38 -21.26
C GLY A 313 29.53 -1.34 -20.80
N LYS A 314 29.89 -1.33 -19.51
CA LYS A 314 31.00 -0.55 -18.95
C LYS A 314 32.14 -1.48 -18.54
N LYS A 315 32.83 -2.05 -19.53
CA LYS A 315 34.17 -2.64 -19.37
C LYS A 315 35.09 -2.05 -20.43
#